data_AF-A0A948ZLU5-F1
#
_entry.id   AF-A0A948ZLU5-F1
#
_cell.length_a   1.000
_cell.length_b   1.000
_cell.length_c   1.000
_cell.angle_alpha   90.00
_cell.angle_beta   90.00
_cell.angle_gamma   90.00
#
_symmetry.space_group_name_H-M   'P 1'
#
loop_
_entity.id
_entity.type
_entity.pdbx_description
1 polymer ?
#
loop_
_entity_poly.entity_id
_entity_poly.type
_entity_poly.pdbx_seq_one_letter_code
_entity_poly.pdbx_strand_id
1 'polypeptide(L)'
;MSFFSWLANGLGTLMGVVADVVSTVVDTVRSAYNAFADKGGAVKEAAVDESRRKRERLREVNDEVMHLRNRAQSRGSLSDQERRRWHDLSEERAELMGKLGEAQEVKAAEKILENEALIEKVDVDLHTTHVLQYNAFADTLGKKCPMCTRQMKLQWRRDLAVPTPKDFYWGCTGWYVLKGEIRACKHTEALKRSDYRLMTDASAPEFSLNADEFGHIVSDSGTAEIITTRVDDLRSDLSKRKQGVELVTCPVHGEHMVLRKKSQPMGLLDTYFLACPHWQPSGQGCSFIEKLKSGSQLAALLKSETGRGIL
;
A
#
# COMPACT_ATOMS: atom_id res chain seq x y z
N MET A 1 9.00 11.04 -11.57
CA MET A 1 9.54 9.79 -12.16
C MET A 1 10.13 9.00 -11.01
N SER A 2 10.04 7.66 -10.99
CA SER A 2 10.65 6.91 -9.87
C SER A 2 12.16 7.16 -9.91
N PHE A 3 12.74 7.63 -8.80
CA PHE A 3 14.18 7.93 -8.74
C PHE A 3 14.99 6.62 -8.63
N PHE A 4 14.33 5.55 -8.21
CA PHE A 4 14.92 4.26 -7.92
C PHE A 4 14.46 3.20 -8.93
N SER A 5 15.39 2.40 -9.43
CA SER A 5 15.11 1.38 -10.46
C SER A 5 14.59 0.04 -9.89
N TRP A 6 14.26 -0.02 -8.60
CA TRP A 6 13.86 -1.24 -7.91
C TRP A 6 12.38 -1.23 -7.54
N LEU A 7 11.80 -2.41 -7.32
CA LEU A 7 10.45 -2.54 -6.78
C LEU A 7 10.53 -2.59 -5.26
N ALA A 8 9.95 -1.62 -4.58
CA ALA A 8 9.94 -1.56 -3.11
C ALA A 8 8.51 -1.42 -2.57
N ASN A 9 8.33 -1.53 -1.26
CA ASN A 9 7.14 -1.05 -0.59
C ASN A 9 7.49 -0.38 0.75
N GLY A 10 6.49 0.22 1.40
CA GLY A 10 6.66 0.87 2.70
C GLY A 10 7.06 -0.07 3.85
N LEU A 11 7.06 -1.39 3.64
CA LEU A 11 7.58 -2.36 4.60
C LEU A 11 9.10 -2.48 4.55
N GLY A 12 9.77 -1.89 3.56
CA GLY A 12 11.21 -2.06 3.34
C GLY A 12 11.53 -3.32 2.54
N THR A 13 10.53 -3.92 1.89
CA THR A 13 10.71 -5.09 1.03
C THR A 13 11.09 -4.65 -0.37
N LEU A 14 12.14 -5.25 -0.93
CA LEU A 14 12.47 -5.18 -2.34
C LEU A 14 12.00 -6.45 -3.05
N MET A 15 11.23 -6.29 -4.13
CA MET A 15 10.73 -7.40 -4.94
C MET A 15 11.44 -7.44 -6.29
N GLY A 16 11.53 -8.63 -6.90
CA GLY A 16 12.13 -8.74 -8.23
C GLY A 16 13.66 -8.73 -8.22
N VAL A 17 14.28 -8.85 -7.04
CA VAL A 17 15.72 -8.66 -6.88
C VAL A 17 16.47 -9.87 -7.40
N VAL A 18 17.30 -9.65 -8.43
CA VAL A 18 18.07 -10.71 -9.09
C VAL A 18 19.40 -10.97 -8.41
N ALA A 19 19.94 -10.00 -7.67
CA ALA A 19 21.21 -10.13 -6.97
C ALA A 19 21.13 -11.21 -5.88
N ASP A 20 22.13 -12.09 -5.86
CA ASP A 20 22.23 -13.15 -4.86
C ASP A 20 22.89 -12.67 -3.55
N VAL A 21 23.42 -11.44 -3.53
CA VAL A 21 24.11 -10.86 -2.39
C VAL A 21 23.35 -9.63 -1.90
N VAL A 22 22.94 -9.64 -0.62
CA VAL A 22 22.18 -8.56 0.01
C VAL A 22 22.97 -7.25 0.01
N SER A 23 24.27 -7.28 0.33
CA SER A 23 25.10 -6.07 0.39
C SER A 23 25.13 -5.31 -0.94
N THR A 24 25.20 -6.00 -2.08
CA THR A 24 25.16 -5.36 -3.41
C THR A 24 23.89 -4.53 -3.62
N VAL A 25 22.76 -5.02 -3.11
CA VAL A 25 21.47 -4.36 -3.26
C VAL A 25 21.38 -3.21 -2.28
N VAL A 26 21.81 -3.40 -1.03
CA VAL A 26 21.85 -2.33 -0.05
C VAL A 26 22.81 -1.21 -0.47
N ASP A 27 23.94 -1.52 -1.09
CA ASP A 27 24.86 -0.54 -1.67
C ASP A 27 24.23 0.24 -2.83
N THR A 28 23.42 -0.44 -3.65
CA THR A 28 22.63 0.21 -4.70
C THR A 28 21.60 1.16 -4.07
N VAL A 29 20.93 0.73 -2.99
CA VAL A 29 19.98 1.56 -2.25
C VAL A 29 20.67 2.78 -1.66
N ARG A 30 21.80 2.57 -0.98
CA ARG A 30 22.63 3.60 -0.37
C ARG A 30 23.12 4.62 -1.39
N SER A 31 23.62 4.15 -2.53
CA SER A 31 24.12 5.01 -3.60
C SER A 31 23.03 5.91 -4.16
N ALA A 32 21.84 5.36 -4.43
CA ALA A 32 20.73 6.15 -4.94
C ALA A 32 20.15 7.09 -3.86
N TYR A 33 20.06 6.65 -2.60
CA TYR A 33 19.63 7.52 -1.49
C TYR A 33 20.58 8.71 -1.30
N ASN A 34 21.89 8.46 -1.28
CA ASN A 34 22.89 9.52 -1.19
C ASN A 34 22.82 10.46 -2.39
N ALA A 35 22.71 9.94 -3.62
CA ALA A 35 22.59 10.77 -4.81
C ALA A 35 21.31 11.64 -4.83
N PHE A 36 20.22 11.17 -4.21
CA PHE A 36 19.01 11.96 -4.01
C PHE A 36 19.24 13.07 -2.98
N ALA A 37 19.83 12.73 -1.84
CA ALA A 37 20.16 13.70 -0.78
C ALA A 37 21.14 14.78 -1.26
N ASP A 38 22.20 14.39 -1.97
CA ASP A 38 23.24 15.29 -2.51
C ASP A 38 22.69 16.31 -3.52
N LYS A 39 21.58 15.96 -4.20
CA LYS A 39 20.85 16.87 -5.11
C LYS A 39 19.86 17.80 -4.37
N GLY A 40 19.88 17.79 -3.05
CA GLY A 40 18.98 18.60 -2.20
C GLY A 40 17.62 17.95 -1.95
N GLY A 41 17.49 16.64 -2.18
CA GLY A 41 16.28 15.89 -1.82
C GLY A 41 16.05 15.87 -0.31
N ALA A 42 14.81 16.06 0.12
CA ALA A 42 14.47 15.99 1.54
C ALA A 42 14.55 14.54 2.04
N VAL A 43 15.27 14.34 3.15
CA VAL A 43 15.47 13.03 3.78
C VAL A 43 15.16 13.10 5.28
N LYS A 44 14.92 11.96 5.92
CA LYS A 44 14.66 11.80 7.35
C LYS A 44 13.52 12.72 7.83
N GLU A 45 13.73 13.46 8.90
CA GLU A 45 12.74 14.39 9.47
C GLU A 45 12.24 15.42 8.45
N ALA A 46 13.12 15.92 7.58
CA ALA A 46 12.74 16.87 6.54
C ALA A 46 11.77 16.24 5.52
N ALA A 47 12.03 14.98 5.13
CA ALA A 47 11.11 14.22 4.26
C ALA A 47 9.76 13.99 4.94
N VAL A 48 9.76 13.65 6.23
CA VAL A 48 8.55 13.43 7.03
C VAL A 48 7.70 14.70 7.09
N ASP A 49 8.32 15.84 7.40
CA ASP A 49 7.63 17.13 7.48
C ASP A 49 7.08 17.59 6.14
N GLU A 50 7.87 17.45 5.07
CA GLU A 50 7.43 17.81 3.73
C GLU A 50 6.29 16.91 3.26
N SER A 51 6.38 15.60 3.51
CA SER A 51 5.32 14.62 3.25
C SER A 51 4.05 14.96 4.02
N ARG A 52 4.14 15.38 5.29
CA ARG A 52 2.98 15.79 6.09
C ARG A 52 2.26 16.98 5.46
N ARG A 53 3.00 18.04 5.10
CA ARG A 53 2.40 19.25 4.47
C ARG A 53 1.74 18.91 3.13
N LYS A 54 2.39 18.09 2.30
CA LYS A 54 1.83 17.64 1.01
C LYS A 54 0.59 16.78 1.20
N ARG A 55 0.54 15.92 2.22
CA ARG A 55 -0.65 15.12 2.56
C ARG A 55 -1.82 15.99 3.01
N GLU A 56 -1.57 17.01 3.83
CA GLU A 56 -2.59 17.98 4.23
C GLU A 56 -3.14 18.72 3.01
N ARG A 57 -2.26 19.21 2.14
CA ARG A 57 -2.68 19.87 0.90
C ARG A 57 -3.47 18.94 -0.03
N LEU A 58 -3.06 17.68 -0.15
CA LEU A 58 -3.76 16.68 -0.95
C LEU A 58 -5.19 16.43 -0.43
N ARG A 59 -5.38 16.40 0.89
CA ARG A 59 -6.70 16.30 1.51
C ARG A 59 -7.59 17.47 1.13
N GLU A 60 -7.08 18.71 1.27
CA GLU A 60 -7.83 19.92 0.87
C GLU A 60 -8.23 19.89 -0.60
N VAL A 61 -7.31 19.50 -1.49
CA VAL A 61 -7.57 19.36 -2.93
C VAL A 61 -8.67 18.33 -3.17
N ASN A 62 -8.60 17.16 -2.51
CA ASN A 62 -9.61 16.12 -2.66
C ASN A 62 -10.98 16.55 -2.13
N ASP A 63 -11.03 17.27 -1.00
CA ASP A 63 -12.27 17.81 -0.44
C ASP A 63 -12.93 18.79 -1.42
N GLU A 64 -12.14 19.66 -2.05
CA GLU A 64 -12.65 20.60 -3.04
C GLU A 64 -13.13 19.90 -4.33
N VAL A 65 -12.38 18.91 -4.81
CA VAL A 65 -12.79 18.06 -5.95
C VAL A 65 -14.13 17.36 -5.63
N MET A 66 -14.28 16.81 -4.43
CA MET A 66 -15.53 16.16 -4.01
C MET A 66 -16.68 17.15 -3.91
N HIS A 67 -16.44 18.37 -3.41
CA HIS A 67 -17.45 19.43 -3.38
C HIS A 67 -17.92 19.84 -4.78
N LEU A 68 -16.99 20.03 -5.74
CA LEU A 68 -17.33 20.31 -7.14
C LEU A 68 -18.11 19.16 -7.77
N ARG A 69 -17.72 17.91 -7.51
CA ARG A 69 -18.42 16.73 -8.00
C ARG A 69 -19.88 16.71 -7.51
N ASN A 70 -20.10 16.96 -6.22
CA ASN A 70 -21.43 16.98 -5.63
C ASN A 70 -22.28 18.10 -6.25
N ARG A 71 -21.70 19.29 -6.46
CA ARG A 71 -22.38 20.40 -7.16
C ARG A 71 -22.77 20.04 -8.59
N ALA A 72 -21.88 19.38 -9.33
CA ALA A 72 -22.17 18.90 -10.69
C ALA A 72 -23.34 17.91 -10.69
N GLN A 73 -23.37 16.98 -9.72
CA GLN A 73 -24.46 16.02 -9.58
C GLN A 73 -25.79 16.71 -9.24
N SER A 74 -25.79 17.72 -8.37
CA SER A 74 -27.00 18.46 -8.01
C SER A 74 -27.52 19.39 -9.11
N ARG A 75 -26.63 19.99 -9.92
CA ARG A 75 -26.98 20.98 -10.95
C ARG A 75 -26.99 20.43 -12.37
N GLY A 76 -26.64 19.16 -12.56
CA GLY A 76 -26.48 18.49 -13.85
C GLY A 76 -25.18 18.83 -14.59
N SER A 77 -24.54 19.98 -14.32
CA SER A 77 -23.24 20.32 -14.91
C SER A 77 -22.45 21.33 -14.06
N LEU A 78 -21.15 21.42 -14.34
CA LEU A 78 -20.27 22.48 -13.85
C LEU A 78 -20.32 23.69 -14.79
N SER A 79 -20.29 24.90 -14.22
CA SER A 79 -20.00 26.16 -14.92
C SER A 79 -18.57 26.17 -15.47
N ASP A 80 -18.27 27.08 -16.41
CA ASP A 80 -16.93 27.13 -17.01
C ASP A 80 -15.81 27.47 -16.01
N GLN A 81 -16.11 28.30 -15.01
CA GLN A 81 -15.17 28.59 -13.93
C GLN A 81 -14.88 27.35 -13.07
N GLU A 82 -15.93 26.58 -12.74
CA GLU A 82 -15.78 25.35 -11.97
C GLU A 82 -15.05 24.25 -12.78
N ARG A 83 -15.24 24.20 -14.10
CA ARG A 83 -14.49 23.29 -14.98
C ARG A 83 -13.00 23.62 -15.00
N ARG A 84 -12.64 24.91 -15.08
CA ARG A 84 -11.25 25.35 -14.97
C ARG A 84 -10.66 24.97 -13.62
N ARG A 85 -11.35 25.29 -12.53
CA ARG A 85 -10.91 24.92 -11.18
C ARG A 85 -10.75 23.41 -11.00
N TRP A 86 -11.67 22.62 -11.56
CA TRP A 86 -11.59 21.15 -11.56
C TRP A 86 -10.33 20.64 -12.27
N HIS A 87 -9.98 21.25 -13.41
CA HIS A 87 -8.76 20.92 -14.15
C HIS A 87 -7.52 21.23 -13.32
N ASP A 88 -7.43 22.44 -12.77
CA ASP A 88 -6.30 22.88 -11.94
C ASP A 88 -6.11 21.95 -10.72
N LEU A 89 -7.20 21.62 -10.01
CA LEU A 89 -7.17 20.68 -8.89
C LEU A 89 -6.76 19.27 -9.31
N SER A 90 -7.12 18.84 -10.52
CA SER A 90 -6.75 17.52 -11.04
C SER A 90 -5.25 17.43 -11.34
N GLU A 91 -4.66 18.50 -11.86
CA GLU A 91 -3.21 18.61 -12.09
C GLU A 91 -2.45 18.69 -10.76
N GLU A 92 -2.88 19.57 -9.85
CA GLU A 92 -2.29 19.71 -8.51
C GLU A 92 -2.34 18.37 -7.75
N ARG A 93 -3.47 17.66 -7.79
CA ARG A 93 -3.60 16.33 -7.19
C ARG A 93 -2.59 15.35 -7.78
N ALA A 94 -2.44 15.31 -9.11
CA ALA A 94 -1.50 14.40 -9.76
C ALA A 94 -0.04 14.71 -9.37
N GLU A 95 0.31 15.99 -9.26
CA GLU A 95 1.62 16.44 -8.80
C GLU A 95 1.89 16.04 -7.34
N LEU A 96 0.94 16.31 -6.44
CA LEU A 96 1.04 15.95 -5.02
C LEU A 96 1.18 14.44 -4.84
N MET A 97 0.39 13.65 -5.57
CA MET A 97 0.50 12.19 -5.56
C MET A 97 1.88 11.72 -6.05
N GLY A 98 2.44 12.36 -7.08
CA GLY A 98 3.79 12.07 -7.55
C GLY A 98 4.85 12.33 -6.47
N LYS A 99 4.81 13.52 -5.86
CA LYS A 99 5.74 13.93 -4.79
C LYS A 99 5.62 13.06 -3.53
N LEU A 100 4.41 12.61 -3.18
CA LEU A 100 4.21 11.69 -2.06
C LEU A 100 4.70 10.28 -2.37
N GLY A 101 4.58 9.83 -3.62
CA GLY A 101 5.20 8.57 -4.06
C GLY A 101 6.73 8.62 -3.95
N GLU A 102 7.36 9.74 -4.33
CA GLU A 102 8.80 9.94 -4.14
C GLU A 102 9.20 9.92 -2.66
N ALA A 103 8.42 10.58 -1.79
CA ALA A 103 8.66 10.53 -0.34
C ALA A 103 8.52 9.11 0.23
N GLN A 104 7.59 8.30 -0.28
CA GLN A 104 7.47 6.89 0.09
C GLN A 104 8.68 6.06 -0.37
N GLU A 105 9.24 6.36 -1.55
CA GLU A 105 10.47 5.71 -2.03
C GLU A 105 11.66 6.03 -1.14
N VAL A 106 11.82 7.29 -0.72
CA VAL A 106 12.85 7.72 0.24
C VAL A 106 12.67 6.98 1.57
N LYS A 107 11.45 6.93 2.11
CA LYS A 107 11.17 6.23 3.36
C LYS A 107 11.47 4.73 3.27
N ALA A 108 11.13 4.09 2.15
CA ALA A 108 11.45 2.68 1.93
C ALA A 108 12.97 2.45 1.90
N ALA A 109 13.73 3.34 1.24
CA ALA A 109 15.19 3.30 1.23
C ALA A 109 15.79 3.48 2.64
N GLU A 110 15.30 4.45 3.41
CA GLU A 110 15.73 4.67 4.80
C GLU A 110 15.51 3.43 5.65
N LYS A 111 14.34 2.80 5.55
CA LYS A 111 14.03 1.58 6.29
C LYS A 111 14.95 0.42 5.93
N ILE A 112 15.32 0.27 4.65
CA ILE A 112 16.28 -0.74 4.20
C ILE A 112 17.67 -0.47 4.79
N LEU A 113 18.12 0.78 4.78
CA LEU A 113 19.43 1.19 5.28
C LEU A 113 19.54 1.10 6.81
N GLU A 114 18.47 1.44 7.54
CA GLU A 114 18.40 1.34 9.00
C GLU A 114 18.40 -0.12 9.48
N ASN A 115 17.83 -1.03 8.68
CA ASN A 115 17.67 -2.44 9.04
C ASN A 115 18.55 -3.36 8.20
N GLU A 116 19.65 -2.86 7.61
CA GLU A 116 20.52 -3.60 6.68
C GLU A 116 20.92 -4.98 7.22
N ALA A 117 21.26 -5.07 8.51
CA ALA A 117 21.68 -6.32 9.15
C ALA A 117 20.55 -7.36 9.31
N LEU A 118 19.29 -6.96 9.14
CA LEU A 118 18.09 -7.80 9.26
C LEU A 118 17.47 -8.12 7.89
N ILE A 119 18.02 -7.55 6.81
CA ILE A 119 17.54 -7.82 5.46
C ILE A 119 18.08 -9.19 5.00
N GLU A 120 17.16 -10.10 4.70
CA GLU A 120 17.49 -11.39 4.14
C GLU A 120 16.86 -11.56 2.76
N LYS A 121 17.49 -12.39 1.93
CA LYS A 121 16.91 -12.85 0.68
C LYS A 121 15.96 -14.02 0.96
N VAL A 122 14.71 -13.86 0.57
CA VAL A 122 13.67 -14.89 0.65
C VAL A 122 13.26 -15.29 -0.76
N ASP A 123 13.47 -16.57 -1.09
CA ASP A 123 12.94 -17.19 -2.31
C ASP A 123 11.54 -17.74 -1.99
N VAL A 124 10.51 -17.21 -2.67
CA VAL A 124 9.13 -17.61 -2.47
C VAL A 124 8.84 -18.91 -3.20
N ASP A 125 8.37 -19.88 -2.43
CA ASP A 125 7.85 -21.15 -2.90
C ASP A 125 6.46 -21.41 -2.29
N LEU A 126 5.99 -22.66 -2.37
CA LEU A 126 4.69 -23.04 -1.81
C LEU A 126 4.63 -22.85 -0.28
N HIS A 127 5.72 -23.08 0.45
CA HIS A 127 5.78 -23.00 1.91
C HIS A 127 5.86 -21.55 2.41
N THR A 128 6.52 -20.68 1.65
CA THR A 128 6.75 -19.26 1.99
C THR A 128 5.79 -18.29 1.31
N THR A 129 4.70 -18.80 0.70
CA THR A 129 3.68 -17.98 0.02
C THR A 129 3.12 -16.85 0.92
N HIS A 130 3.06 -17.08 2.22
CA HIS A 130 2.59 -16.13 3.21
C HIS A 130 3.44 -14.83 3.24
N VAL A 131 4.69 -14.86 2.75
CA VAL A 131 5.56 -13.69 2.56
C VAL A 131 5.05 -12.79 1.41
N LEU A 132 4.51 -13.35 0.33
CA LEU A 132 3.84 -12.54 -0.70
C LEU A 132 2.56 -11.91 -0.16
N GLN A 133 1.77 -12.66 0.62
CA GLN A 133 0.57 -12.14 1.27
C GLN A 133 0.90 -10.96 2.20
N TYR A 134 1.98 -11.08 2.99
CA TYR A 134 2.49 -10.04 3.88
C TYR A 134 2.68 -8.70 3.16
N ASN A 135 3.18 -8.75 1.91
CA ASN A 135 3.49 -7.57 1.11
C ASN A 135 2.33 -7.08 0.23
N ALA A 136 1.31 -7.91 -0.02
CA ALA A 136 0.33 -7.67 -1.08
C ALA A 136 -0.63 -6.49 -0.84
N PHE A 137 -0.88 -6.10 0.42
CA PHE A 137 -1.71 -4.93 0.72
C PHE A 137 -0.93 -3.62 0.67
N ALA A 138 0.40 -3.64 0.82
CA ALA A 138 1.23 -2.45 0.80
C ALA A 138 1.34 -1.89 -0.63
N ASP A 139 1.56 -0.58 -0.74
CA ASP A 139 1.81 0.04 -2.03
C ASP A 139 3.14 -0.42 -2.61
N THR A 140 3.11 -0.92 -3.85
CA THR A 140 4.32 -1.28 -4.59
C THR A 140 4.83 -0.08 -5.36
N LEU A 141 6.05 0.33 -5.05
CA LEU A 141 6.81 1.40 -5.68
C LEU A 141 7.61 0.83 -6.85
N GLY A 142 7.93 1.65 -7.85
CA GLY A 142 8.67 1.23 -9.05
C GLY A 142 7.90 0.37 -10.06
N LYS A 143 6.83 -0.36 -9.68
CA LYS A 143 6.12 -1.26 -10.61
C LYS A 143 5.08 -0.49 -11.43
N LYS A 144 5.44 -0.12 -12.66
CA LYS A 144 4.56 0.61 -13.59
C LYS A 144 3.85 -0.32 -14.58
N CYS A 145 2.59 0.01 -14.89
CA CYS A 145 1.81 -0.64 -15.93
C CYS A 145 2.34 -0.21 -17.31
N PRO A 146 2.68 -1.14 -18.22
CA PRO A 146 3.20 -0.80 -19.54
C PRO A 146 2.15 -0.12 -20.43
N MET A 147 0.87 -0.32 -20.14
CA MET A 147 -0.23 0.23 -20.96
C MET A 147 -0.58 1.68 -20.61
N CYS A 148 -0.35 2.12 -19.36
CA CYS A 148 -0.83 3.42 -18.91
C CYS A 148 0.02 4.10 -17.84
N THR A 149 1.21 3.56 -17.56
CA THR A 149 2.25 4.07 -16.63
C THR A 149 1.82 4.29 -15.18
N ARG A 150 0.57 3.96 -14.81
CA ARG A 150 0.12 3.91 -13.41
C ARG A 150 0.84 2.82 -12.65
N GLN A 151 0.88 2.96 -11.32
CA GLN A 151 1.37 1.89 -10.45
C GLN A 151 0.57 0.60 -10.68
N MET A 152 1.23 -0.53 -10.47
CA MET A 152 0.58 -1.82 -10.31
C MET A 152 0.72 -2.26 -8.86
N LYS A 153 -0.19 -3.11 -8.42
CA LYS A 153 -0.20 -3.68 -7.08
C LYS A 153 -0.22 -5.19 -7.18
N LEU A 154 0.44 -5.84 -6.23
CA LEU A 154 0.37 -7.28 -6.07
C LEU A 154 -1.05 -7.69 -5.65
N GLN A 155 -1.68 -8.58 -6.41
CA GLN A 155 -3.06 -9.01 -6.16
C GLN A 155 -3.21 -10.51 -6.36
N TRP A 156 -4.28 -11.06 -5.78
CA TRP A 156 -4.77 -12.39 -6.07
C TRP A 156 -6.30 -12.40 -6.05
N ARG A 157 -6.87 -13.45 -6.61
CA ARG A 157 -8.33 -13.63 -6.70
C ARG A 157 -8.99 -13.61 -5.32
N ARG A 158 -10.19 -13.03 -5.24
CA ARG A 158 -10.89 -12.79 -3.96
C ARG A 158 -11.55 -14.02 -3.36
N ASP A 159 -11.83 -15.01 -4.19
CA ASP A 159 -12.48 -16.28 -3.83
C ASP A 159 -11.49 -17.35 -3.36
N LEU A 160 -10.19 -17.08 -3.44
CA LEU A 160 -9.16 -17.97 -2.93
C LEU A 160 -8.84 -17.64 -1.46
N ALA A 161 -9.13 -18.59 -0.57
CA ALA A 161 -8.80 -18.50 0.85
C ALA A 161 -7.29 -18.67 1.08
N VAL A 162 -6.67 -19.66 0.41
CA VAL A 162 -5.24 -19.95 0.47
C VAL A 162 -4.66 -19.85 -0.95
N PRO A 163 -4.07 -18.70 -1.33
CA PRO A 163 -3.41 -18.56 -2.62
C PRO A 163 -2.08 -19.31 -2.61
N THR A 164 -1.71 -19.89 -3.75
CA THR A 164 -0.36 -20.36 -4.07
C THR A 164 0.42 -19.23 -4.77
N PRO A 165 1.76 -19.34 -4.95
CA PRO A 165 2.53 -18.28 -5.60
C PRO A 165 2.03 -17.95 -7.02
N LYS A 166 1.51 -18.94 -7.76
CA LYS A 166 0.99 -18.77 -9.12
C LYS A 166 -0.35 -18.01 -9.19
N ASP A 167 -1.06 -17.88 -8.07
CA ASP A 167 -2.33 -17.16 -8.00
C ASP A 167 -2.15 -15.64 -7.91
N PHE A 168 -0.91 -15.19 -7.65
CA PHE A 168 -0.56 -13.79 -7.58
C PHE A 168 -0.28 -13.21 -8.97
N TYR A 169 -0.62 -11.93 -9.12
CA TYR A 169 -0.39 -11.16 -10.34
C TYR A 169 -0.23 -9.67 -10.01
N TRP A 170 0.43 -8.94 -10.91
CA TRP A 170 0.43 -7.49 -10.90
C TRP A 170 -0.87 -6.97 -11.50
N GLY A 171 -1.67 -6.23 -10.75
CA GLY A 171 -2.88 -5.56 -11.23
C GLY A 171 -2.67 -4.06 -11.37
N CYS A 172 -3.01 -3.47 -12.52
CA CYS A 172 -2.92 -2.03 -12.70
C CYS A 172 -3.92 -1.29 -11.78
N THR A 173 -3.44 -0.29 -11.03
CA THR A 173 -4.32 0.52 -10.17
C THR A 173 -5.31 1.39 -10.94
N GLY A 174 -5.10 1.57 -12.25
CA GLY A 174 -6.07 2.16 -13.17
C GLY A 174 -7.41 1.41 -13.24
N TRP A 175 -7.48 0.17 -12.74
CA TRP A 175 -8.74 -0.56 -12.57
C TRP A 175 -9.72 0.17 -11.64
N TYR A 176 -9.22 0.88 -10.63
CA TYR A 176 -10.05 1.57 -9.64
C TYR A 176 -10.45 2.98 -10.06
N VAL A 177 -9.87 3.50 -11.14
CA VAL A 177 -10.21 4.80 -11.71
C VAL A 177 -11.30 4.60 -12.75
N LEU A 178 -12.44 5.25 -12.56
CA LEU A 178 -13.57 5.21 -13.50
C LEU A 178 -13.51 6.40 -14.47
N LYS A 179 -13.75 6.13 -15.74
CA LYS A 179 -14.05 7.11 -16.80
C LYS A 179 -15.47 6.83 -17.29
N GLY A 180 -16.46 7.44 -16.64
CA GLY A 180 -17.85 7.00 -16.76
C GLY A 180 -18.02 5.58 -16.19
N GLU A 181 -18.61 4.67 -16.95
CA GLU A 181 -18.80 3.27 -16.54
C GLU A 181 -17.57 2.37 -16.82
N ILE A 182 -16.57 2.91 -17.52
CA ILE A 182 -15.42 2.14 -17.99
C ILE A 182 -14.23 2.33 -17.03
N ARG A 183 -13.53 1.24 -16.73
CA ARG A 183 -12.26 1.31 -15.96
C ARG A 183 -11.17 1.94 -16.82
N ALA A 184 -10.36 2.82 -16.25
CA ALA A 184 -9.31 3.52 -16.98
C ALA A 184 -8.21 2.58 -17.53
N CYS A 185 -7.95 1.46 -16.84
CA CYS A 185 -7.08 0.40 -17.34
C CYS A 185 -7.47 -0.95 -16.71
N LYS A 186 -7.42 -2.03 -17.48
CA LYS A 186 -7.73 -3.40 -17.03
C LYS A 186 -6.54 -4.36 -17.08
N HIS A 187 -5.34 -3.82 -17.34
CA HIS A 187 -4.13 -4.61 -17.56
C HIS A 187 -3.69 -5.34 -16.29
N THR A 188 -3.31 -6.60 -16.47
CA THR A 188 -2.69 -7.45 -15.45
C THR A 188 -1.47 -8.15 -16.03
N GLU A 189 -0.52 -8.53 -15.17
CA GLU A 189 0.66 -9.32 -15.55
C GLU A 189 0.88 -10.44 -14.55
N ALA A 190 1.14 -11.65 -15.06
CA ALA A 190 1.61 -12.73 -14.20
C ALA A 190 2.96 -12.37 -13.56
N LEU A 191 3.20 -12.88 -12.35
CA LEU A 191 4.50 -12.74 -11.71
C LEU A 191 5.58 -13.48 -12.52
N LYS A 192 6.73 -12.83 -12.70
CA LYS A 192 7.93 -13.42 -13.31
C LYS A 192 8.74 -14.16 -12.25
N ARG A 193 9.67 -15.02 -12.68
CA ARG A 193 10.57 -15.76 -11.77
C ARG A 193 11.31 -14.84 -10.78
N SER A 194 11.72 -13.66 -11.24
CA SER A 194 12.35 -12.63 -10.41
C SER A 194 11.43 -12.14 -9.28
N ASP A 195 10.13 -12.04 -9.52
CA ASP A 195 9.18 -11.45 -8.57
C ASP A 195 8.96 -12.32 -7.33
N TYR A 196 9.34 -13.61 -7.42
CA TYR A 196 9.38 -14.53 -6.28
C TYR A 196 10.66 -14.40 -5.44
N ARG A 197 11.57 -13.49 -5.78
CA ARG A 197 12.75 -13.18 -4.97
C ARG A 197 12.52 -11.86 -4.26
N LEU A 198 12.48 -11.91 -2.94
CA LEU A 198 12.31 -10.74 -2.09
C LEU A 198 13.58 -10.54 -1.28
N MET A 199 13.96 -9.27 -1.06
CA MET A 199 14.82 -8.90 0.05
C MET A 199 13.97 -8.15 1.05
N THR A 200 13.84 -8.67 2.25
CA THR A 200 12.92 -8.14 3.26
C THR A 200 13.55 -8.24 4.63
N ASP A 201 13.11 -7.37 5.52
CA ASP A 201 13.34 -7.54 6.95
C ASP A 201 12.73 -8.88 7.40
N ALA A 202 13.59 -9.84 7.73
CA ALA A 202 13.20 -11.19 8.16
C ALA A 202 13.01 -11.29 9.68
N SER A 203 13.10 -10.18 10.42
CA SER A 203 12.86 -10.17 11.86
C SER A 203 11.41 -10.39 12.26
N ALA A 204 10.47 -10.40 11.30
CA ALA A 204 9.07 -10.74 11.58
C ALA A 204 9.01 -12.23 11.97
N PRO A 205 8.61 -12.58 13.21
CA PRO A 205 8.57 -13.98 13.63
C PRO A 205 7.62 -14.82 12.79
N GLU A 206 6.66 -14.19 12.10
CA GLU A 206 5.76 -14.88 11.17
C GLU A 206 6.51 -15.59 10.03
N PHE A 207 7.70 -15.11 9.64
CA PHE A 207 8.47 -15.69 8.54
C PHE A 207 9.19 -16.99 8.93
N SER A 208 9.34 -17.30 10.22
CA SER A 208 9.89 -18.59 10.65
C SER A 208 8.88 -19.74 10.58
N LEU A 209 7.61 -19.43 10.33
CA LEU A 209 6.55 -20.43 10.18
C LEU A 209 6.29 -20.75 8.72
N ASN A 210 5.81 -21.95 8.43
CA ASN A 210 5.20 -22.20 7.13
C ASN A 210 3.76 -21.67 7.07
N ALA A 211 3.19 -21.61 5.85
CA ALA A 211 1.86 -21.06 5.63
C ALA A 211 0.74 -21.77 6.41
N ASP A 212 0.84 -23.10 6.59
CA ASP A 212 -0.17 -23.89 7.29
C ASP A 212 -0.11 -23.68 8.81
N GLU A 213 1.09 -23.71 9.40
CA GLU A 213 1.33 -23.42 10.82
C GLU A 213 0.79 -22.05 11.22
N PHE A 214 1.11 -21.04 10.41
CA PHE A 214 0.63 -19.69 10.68
C PHE A 214 -0.88 -19.57 10.50
N GLY A 215 -1.45 -20.28 9.52
CA GLY A 215 -2.90 -20.40 9.35
C GLY A 215 -3.59 -21.00 10.58
N HIS A 216 -3.01 -22.02 11.19
CA HIS A 216 -3.52 -22.65 12.41
C HIS A 216 -3.50 -21.68 13.61
N ILE A 217 -2.40 -20.95 13.81
CA ILE A 217 -2.27 -19.96 14.90
C ILE A 217 -3.33 -18.86 14.75
N VAL A 218 -3.50 -18.33 13.55
CA VAL A 218 -4.47 -17.24 13.29
C VAL A 218 -5.92 -17.70 13.44
N SER A 219 -6.18 -19.01 13.29
CA SER A 219 -7.50 -19.61 13.41
C SER A 219 -7.84 -20.07 14.83
N ASP A 220 -6.86 -20.15 15.73
CA ASP A 220 -7.08 -20.42 17.15
C ASP A 220 -7.93 -19.30 17.79
N SER A 221 -8.94 -19.67 18.58
CA SER A 221 -9.93 -18.71 19.09
C SER A 221 -9.33 -17.70 20.06
N GLY A 222 -8.43 -18.14 20.96
CA GLY A 222 -7.76 -17.26 21.90
C GLY A 222 -6.83 -16.28 21.18
N THR A 223 -6.09 -16.77 20.19
CA THR A 223 -5.23 -15.94 19.35
C THR A 223 -6.05 -14.94 18.53
N ALA A 224 -7.17 -15.36 17.93
CA ALA A 224 -8.05 -14.51 17.15
C ALA A 224 -8.67 -13.38 17.98
N GLU A 225 -9.00 -13.64 19.25
CA GLU A 225 -9.48 -12.62 20.19
C GLU A 225 -8.39 -11.58 20.51
N ILE A 226 -7.15 -12.02 20.76
CA ILE A 226 -6.01 -11.13 20.98
C ILE A 226 -5.75 -10.25 19.74
N ILE A 227 -5.75 -10.83 18.55
CA ILE A 227 -5.58 -10.09 17.30
C ILE A 227 -6.71 -9.06 17.14
N THR A 228 -7.95 -9.45 17.40
CA THR A 228 -9.12 -8.56 17.32
C THR A 228 -8.95 -7.34 18.22
N THR A 229 -8.57 -7.55 19.49
CA THR A 229 -8.32 -6.46 20.44
C THR A 229 -7.23 -5.53 19.93
N ARG A 230 -6.08 -6.06 19.51
CA ARG A 230 -4.94 -5.25 19.02
C ARG A 230 -5.29 -4.44 17.77
N VAL A 231 -6.05 -5.02 16.83
CA VAL A 231 -6.48 -4.31 15.61
C VAL A 231 -7.55 -3.26 15.94
N ASP A 232 -8.44 -3.51 16.90
CA ASP A 232 -9.42 -2.53 17.37
C ASP A 232 -8.77 -1.35 18.10
N ASP A 233 -7.74 -1.60 18.91
CA ASP A 233 -6.93 -0.58 19.58
C ASP A 233 -6.20 0.29 18.55
N LEU A 234 -5.52 -0.34 17.59
CA LEU A 234 -4.87 0.35 16.48
C LEU A 234 -5.88 1.23 15.71
N ARG A 235 -7.05 0.69 15.37
CA ARG A 235 -8.12 1.43 14.69
C ARG A 235 -8.58 2.64 15.51
N SER A 236 -8.74 2.47 16.82
CA SER A 236 -9.13 3.53 17.75
C SER A 236 -8.09 4.65 17.77
N ASP A 237 -6.82 4.30 17.87
CA ASP A 237 -5.72 5.27 17.92
C ASP A 237 -5.55 6.03 16.59
N LEU A 238 -5.59 5.33 15.45
CA LEU A 238 -5.59 5.96 14.13
C LEU A 238 -6.76 6.93 13.98
N SER A 239 -7.96 6.54 14.44
CA SER A 239 -9.15 7.37 14.39
C SER A 239 -9.02 8.63 15.26
N LYS A 240 -8.53 8.50 16.50
CA LYS A 240 -8.28 9.65 17.40
C LYS A 240 -7.28 10.64 16.79
N ARG A 241 -6.25 10.14 16.11
CA ARG A 241 -5.23 10.95 15.43
C ARG A 241 -5.66 11.48 14.07
N LYS A 242 -6.85 11.09 13.57
CA LYS A 242 -7.33 11.40 12.20
C LYS A 242 -6.32 10.97 11.12
N GLN A 243 -5.75 9.78 11.31
CA GLN A 243 -4.74 9.19 10.44
C GLN A 243 -5.27 7.91 9.80
N GLY A 244 -4.77 7.63 8.59
CA GLY A 244 -4.92 6.33 7.94
C GLY A 244 -3.62 5.55 8.03
N VAL A 245 -3.68 4.28 7.66
CA VAL A 245 -2.54 3.35 7.58
C VAL A 245 -1.54 3.85 6.56
N GLU A 246 -0.27 3.95 6.94
CA GLU A 246 0.76 4.60 6.10
C GLU A 246 1.16 3.76 4.90
N LEU A 247 1.13 2.43 5.04
CA LEU A 247 1.58 1.50 4.00
C LEU A 247 0.71 1.47 2.75
N VAL A 248 -0.50 2.02 2.80
CA VAL A 248 -1.49 1.88 1.74
C VAL A 248 -2.19 3.18 1.45
N THR A 249 -2.15 3.60 0.19
CA THR A 249 -2.86 4.76 -0.31
C THR A 249 -4.00 4.38 -1.24
N CYS A 250 -5.00 5.25 -1.31
CA CYS A 250 -6.05 5.12 -2.31
C CYS A 250 -5.46 5.46 -3.70
N PRO A 251 -5.53 4.59 -4.72
CA PRO A 251 -4.99 4.87 -6.05
C PRO A 251 -5.75 5.96 -6.81
N VAL A 252 -6.92 6.36 -6.30
CA VAL A 252 -7.76 7.42 -6.88
C VAL A 252 -7.47 8.78 -6.23
N HIS A 253 -7.23 8.80 -4.92
CA HIS A 253 -7.14 10.04 -4.13
C HIS A 253 -5.73 10.29 -3.55
N GLY A 254 -4.84 9.29 -3.54
CA GLY A 254 -3.50 9.36 -2.97
C GLY A 254 -3.44 9.42 -1.44
N GLU A 255 -4.58 9.43 -0.76
CA GLU A 255 -4.66 9.50 0.70
C GLU A 255 -4.48 8.12 1.36
N HIS A 256 -3.88 8.12 2.55
CA HIS A 256 -3.76 6.93 3.39
C HIS A 256 -5.13 6.29 3.66
N MET A 257 -5.18 4.97 3.56
CA MET A 257 -6.41 4.23 3.72
C MET A 257 -6.81 4.12 5.20
N VAL A 258 -8.11 4.23 5.48
CA VAL A 258 -8.66 4.17 6.84
C VAL A 258 -9.01 2.73 7.18
N LEU A 259 -8.52 2.25 8.33
CA LEU A 259 -8.87 0.94 8.88
C LEU A 259 -10.33 0.94 9.37
N ARG A 260 -11.13 0.02 8.85
CA ARG A 260 -12.56 -0.13 9.16
C ARG A 260 -12.88 -1.56 9.60
N LYS A 261 -13.96 -1.68 10.38
CA LYS A 261 -14.51 -2.95 10.88
C LYS A 261 -15.87 -3.18 10.24
N LYS A 262 -16.14 -4.40 9.78
CA LYS A 262 -17.47 -4.80 9.30
C LYS A 262 -18.43 -4.97 10.48
N SER A 263 -19.71 -4.67 10.26
CA SER A 263 -20.77 -4.88 11.25
C SER A 263 -21.10 -6.36 11.46
N GLN A 264 -21.05 -7.17 10.41
CA GLN A 264 -21.38 -8.60 10.43
C GLN A 264 -20.28 -9.41 9.71
N PRO A 265 -19.16 -9.67 10.38
CA PRO A 265 -18.05 -10.41 9.79
C PRO A 265 -18.24 -11.93 9.89
N MET A 266 -17.65 -12.66 8.94
CA MET A 266 -17.50 -14.12 9.01
C MET A 266 -16.06 -14.50 9.38
N GLY A 267 -15.73 -14.41 10.68
CA GLY A 267 -14.41 -14.70 11.21
C GLY A 267 -13.40 -13.55 11.06
N LEU A 268 -12.21 -13.72 11.66
CA LEU A 268 -11.19 -12.66 11.80
C LEU A 268 -10.78 -12.02 10.46
N LEU A 269 -10.49 -12.85 9.46
CA LEU A 269 -10.00 -12.39 8.15
C LEU A 269 -11.06 -11.69 7.28
N ASP A 270 -12.33 -11.71 7.72
CA ASP A 270 -13.42 -10.93 7.10
C ASP A 270 -13.79 -9.68 7.90
N THR A 271 -13.27 -9.54 9.12
CA THR A 271 -13.61 -8.46 10.06
C THR A 271 -13.11 -7.09 9.61
N TYR A 272 -11.88 -7.02 9.09
CA TYR A 272 -11.18 -5.76 8.87
C TYR A 272 -10.91 -5.50 7.39
N PHE A 273 -11.00 -4.23 7.00
CA PHE A 273 -10.65 -3.77 5.67
C PHE A 273 -10.14 -2.34 5.72
N LEU A 274 -9.31 -1.97 4.75
CA LEU A 274 -8.90 -0.59 4.55
C LEU A 274 -9.82 0.03 3.50
N ALA A 275 -10.28 1.25 3.75
CA ALA A 275 -11.12 1.99 2.80
C ALA A 275 -10.58 3.38 2.55
N CYS A 276 -10.83 3.91 1.36
CA CYS A 276 -10.54 5.32 1.08
C CYS A 276 -11.25 6.22 2.12
N PRO A 277 -10.64 7.34 2.56
CA PRO A 277 -11.32 8.33 3.40
C PRO A 277 -12.67 8.78 2.81
N HIS A 278 -12.74 8.92 1.48
CA HIS A 278 -13.93 9.28 0.71
C HIS A 278 -14.84 8.09 0.37
N TRP A 279 -14.61 6.91 0.95
CA TRP A 279 -15.49 5.75 0.76
C TRP A 279 -16.84 5.97 1.44
N GLN A 280 -17.91 5.57 0.75
CA GLN A 280 -19.27 5.58 1.28
C GLN A 280 -19.97 4.24 0.96
N PRO A 281 -20.74 3.67 1.90
CA PRO A 281 -21.42 2.39 1.71
C PRO A 281 -22.41 2.36 0.53
N SER A 282 -23.01 3.51 0.18
CA SER A 282 -24.02 3.67 -0.87
C SER A 282 -23.45 3.70 -2.30
N GLY A 283 -22.13 3.54 -2.47
CA GLY A 283 -21.47 3.66 -3.77
C GLY A 283 -21.34 5.10 -4.29
N GLN A 284 -21.77 6.09 -3.51
CA GLN A 284 -21.65 7.52 -3.86
C GLN A 284 -20.20 8.04 -3.69
N GLY A 285 -19.41 7.39 -2.83
CA GLY A 285 -18.02 7.70 -2.57
C GLY A 285 -17.01 6.96 -3.45
N CYS A 286 -15.74 7.01 -3.07
CA CYS A 286 -14.69 6.19 -3.68
C CYS A 286 -15.00 4.70 -3.43
N SER A 287 -14.95 3.87 -4.47
CA SER A 287 -15.20 2.43 -4.34
C SER A 287 -13.95 1.61 -3.94
N PHE A 288 -12.79 2.26 -3.78
CA PHE A 288 -11.57 1.56 -3.46
C PHE A 288 -11.56 1.09 -2.00
N ILE A 289 -11.45 -0.22 -1.84
CA ILE A 289 -11.24 -0.93 -0.57
C ILE A 289 -10.12 -1.95 -0.76
N GLU A 290 -9.32 -2.13 0.27
CA GLU A 290 -8.33 -3.20 0.36
C GLU A 290 -8.76 -4.17 1.46
N LYS A 291 -8.89 -5.45 1.13
CA LYS A 291 -9.28 -6.47 2.12
C LYS A 291 -8.04 -7.01 2.81
N LEU A 292 -8.09 -7.17 4.14
CA LEU A 292 -7.04 -7.81 4.92
C LEU A 292 -7.37 -9.31 5.05
N LYS A 293 -7.11 -10.04 3.96
CA LYS A 293 -7.59 -11.41 3.70
C LYS A 293 -6.72 -12.52 4.30
N SER A 294 -5.65 -12.20 5.00
CA SER A 294 -4.70 -13.18 5.52
C SER A 294 -4.10 -12.72 6.85
N GLY A 295 -3.68 -13.69 7.67
CA GLY A 295 -2.91 -13.43 8.88
C GLY A 295 -1.67 -12.60 8.59
N SER A 296 -1.00 -12.84 7.46
CA SER A 296 0.22 -12.11 7.09
C SER A 296 -0.03 -10.64 6.84
N GLN A 297 -1.16 -10.27 6.23
CA GLN A 297 -1.51 -8.86 6.05
C GLN A 297 -1.84 -8.19 7.38
N LEU A 298 -2.49 -8.89 8.31
CA LEU A 298 -2.76 -8.37 9.65
C LEU A 298 -1.46 -8.22 10.46
N ALA A 299 -0.55 -9.18 10.38
CA ALA A 299 0.77 -9.11 11.00
C ALA A 299 1.60 -7.96 10.44
N ALA A 300 1.61 -7.79 9.12
CA ALA A 300 2.30 -6.68 8.47
C ALA A 300 1.73 -5.31 8.88
N LEU A 301 0.39 -5.18 8.90
CA LEU A 301 -0.29 -3.99 9.39
C LEU A 301 0.12 -3.68 10.83
N LEU A 302 -0.01 -4.64 11.75
CA LEU A 302 0.34 -4.47 13.15
C LEU A 302 1.83 -4.13 13.32
N LYS A 303 2.74 -4.85 12.65
CA LYS A 303 4.19 -4.60 12.73
C LYS A 303 4.51 -3.19 12.26
N SER A 304 3.91 -2.74 11.16
CA SER A 304 4.19 -1.42 10.61
C SER A 304 3.69 -0.26 11.47
N GLU A 305 2.53 -0.41 12.09
CA GLU A 305 1.89 0.67 12.85
C GLU A 305 2.22 0.63 14.35
N THR A 306 2.61 -0.53 14.88
CA THR A 306 2.84 -0.76 16.32
C THR A 306 4.22 -1.32 16.67
N GLY A 307 5.04 -1.66 15.66
CA GLY A 307 6.35 -2.30 15.84
C GLY A 307 6.30 -3.80 16.14
N ARG A 308 5.12 -4.40 16.31
CA ARG A 308 4.95 -5.84 16.60
C ARG A 308 3.92 -6.50 15.69
N GLY A 309 4.25 -7.68 15.18
CA GLY A 309 3.38 -8.52 14.35
C GLY A 309 2.30 -9.22 15.17
N ILE A 310 1.74 -10.31 14.65
CA ILE A 310 0.81 -11.18 15.39
C ILE A 310 1.54 -11.94 16.49
N LEU A 311 2.76 -12.42 16.20
CA LEU A 311 3.62 -13.15 17.13
C LEU A 311 4.47 -12.21 18.00
#